data_AF-K9DWJ2-F1
#
_entry.id   AF-K9DWJ2-F1
#
_cell.length_a   1.000
_cell.length_b   1.000
_cell.length_c   1.000
_cell.angle_alpha   90.00
_cell.angle_beta   90.00
_cell.angle_gamma   90.00
#
_symmetry.space_group_name_H-M   'P 1'
#
loop_
_entity.id
_entity.type
_entity.pdbx_description
1 polymer ?
#
loop_
_entity_poly.entity_id
_entity_poly.type
_entity_poly.pdbx_seq_one_letter_code
_entity_poly.pdbx_strand_id
1 'polypeptide(L)'
;MLDSSQISALDDAQANGMIGQVLSIGANRVRLGKRICDAPTFEATRAETEEYLYRHANASAENLGLPNPVTVVNLDCMDVYQKPPDKLIVHWQGVFFDAVRERPRRQK
;
A
#
# COMPACT_ATOMS: atom_id res chain seq x y z
N MET A 1 0.16 -11.45 0.33
CA MET A 1 1.07 -10.71 -0.54
C MET A 1 0.54 -10.82 -1.95
N LEU A 2 0.52 -9.73 -2.71
CA LEU A 2 0.04 -9.76 -4.10
C LEU A 2 1.19 -9.90 -5.09
N ASP A 3 2.24 -9.10 -4.90
CA ASP A 3 3.41 -9.06 -5.77
C ASP A 3 4.60 -8.39 -5.05
N SER A 4 5.76 -8.40 -5.70
CA SER A 4 6.96 -7.66 -5.29
C SER A 4 7.54 -6.89 -6.46
N SER A 5 8.05 -5.70 -6.18
CA SER A 5 8.95 -5.00 -7.10
C SER A 5 10.19 -5.82 -7.42
N GLN A 6 10.89 -5.47 -8.51
CA GLN A 6 12.17 -6.10 -8.85
C GLN A 6 13.24 -5.89 -7.76
N ILE A 7 13.13 -4.84 -6.95
CA ILE A 7 14.05 -4.54 -5.85
C ILE A 7 13.25 -4.40 -4.56
N SER A 8 13.21 -5.48 -3.78
CA SER A 8 12.60 -5.50 -2.44
C SER A 8 13.65 -5.36 -1.35
N ALA A 9 13.36 -4.55 -0.33
CA ALA A 9 14.15 -4.49 0.89
C ALA A 9 13.65 -5.47 1.97
N LEU A 10 12.57 -6.21 1.68
CA LEU A 10 12.03 -7.27 2.53
C LEU A 10 12.30 -8.65 1.94
N ASP A 11 12.71 -9.59 2.79
CA ASP A 11 12.66 -11.02 2.49
C ASP A 11 11.24 -11.60 2.68
N ASP A 12 11.04 -12.83 2.23
CA ASP A 12 9.74 -13.52 2.30
C ASP A 12 9.22 -13.65 3.74
N ALA A 13 10.08 -13.88 4.73
CA ALA A 13 9.66 -14.05 6.11
C ALA A 13 9.17 -12.71 6.70
N GLN A 14 9.88 -11.62 6.39
CA GLN A 14 9.49 -10.27 6.78
C GLN A 14 8.20 -9.83 6.10
N ALA A 15 8.05 -10.09 4.79
CA ALA A 15 6.84 -9.82 4.04
C ALA A 15 5.64 -10.63 4.57
N ASN A 16 5.82 -11.91 4.84
CA ASN A 16 4.77 -12.75 5.42
C ASN A 16 4.35 -12.27 6.81
N GLY A 17 5.28 -11.78 7.63
CA GLY A 17 4.99 -11.18 8.92
C GLY A 17 4.14 -9.89 8.87
N MET A 18 3.95 -9.30 7.68
CA MET A 18 3.06 -8.15 7.49
C MET A 18 1.61 -8.55 7.22
N ILE A 19 1.36 -9.80 6.84
CA ILE A 19 0.01 -10.29 6.59
C ILE A 19 -0.78 -10.32 7.92
N GLY A 20 -2.03 -9.81 7.88
CA GLY A 20 -2.90 -9.71 9.05
C GLY A 20 -2.58 -8.55 9.99
N GLN A 21 -1.57 -7.73 9.69
CA GLN A 21 -1.31 -6.51 10.45
C GLN A 21 -2.30 -5.41 10.11
N VAL A 22 -2.65 -4.58 11.10
CA VAL A 22 -3.54 -3.43 10.91
C VAL A 22 -2.74 -2.24 10.41
N LEU A 23 -3.20 -1.65 9.30
CA LEU A 23 -2.78 -0.33 8.82
C LEU A 23 -3.71 0.74 9.41
N SER A 24 -3.16 1.63 10.23
CA SER A 24 -3.83 2.82 10.75
C SER A 24 -3.25 4.06 10.09
N ILE A 25 -4.08 4.83 9.39
CA ILE A 25 -3.69 6.07 8.71
C ILE A 25 -4.34 7.23 9.46
N GLY A 26 -3.54 8.08 10.11
CA GLY A 26 -3.99 9.28 10.81
C GLY A 26 -3.20 10.51 10.38
N ALA A 27 -3.75 11.70 10.62
CA ALA A 27 -3.22 12.97 10.10
C ALA A 27 -1.73 13.23 10.39
N ASN A 28 -1.22 12.77 11.53
CA ASN A 28 0.18 13.00 11.93
C ASN A 28 1.02 11.71 11.97
N ARG A 29 0.39 10.55 11.77
CA ARG A 29 1.04 9.26 11.98
C ARG A 29 0.34 8.15 11.22
N VAL A 30 1.14 7.37 10.49
CA VAL A 30 0.74 6.11 9.87
C VAL A 30 1.40 4.97 10.64
N ARG A 31 0.67 3.89 10.87
CA ARG A 31 1.17 2.70 11.57
C ARG A 31 0.77 1.43 10.84
N LEU A 32 1.72 0.55 10.59
CA LEU A 32 1.51 -0.78 10.04
C LEU A 32 2.06 -1.84 11.02
N GLY A 33 1.16 -2.43 11.81
CA GLY A 33 1.57 -3.30 12.92
C GLY A 33 2.42 -2.54 13.94
N LYS A 34 3.70 -2.92 14.08
CA LYS A 34 4.69 -2.25 14.96
C LYS A 34 5.49 -1.14 14.26
N ARG A 35 5.36 -1.00 12.93
CA ARG A 35 6.11 -0.01 12.14
C ARG A 35 5.37 1.32 12.15
N ILE A 36 6.09 2.41 12.38
CA ILE A 36 5.54 3.76 12.52
C ILE A 36 6.20 4.67 11.48
N CYS A 37 5.38 5.54 10.92
CA CYS A 37 5.74 6.59 9.99
C CYS A 37 5.16 7.89 10.54
N ASP A 38 6.04 8.76 11.02
CA ASP A 38 5.68 10.05 11.60
C ASP A 38 5.72 11.13 10.51
N ALA A 39 4.82 12.11 10.60
CA ALA A 39 4.71 13.23 9.66
C ALA A 39 4.47 12.86 8.17
N PRO A 40 3.42 12.07 7.84
CA PRO A 40 3.06 11.73 6.45
C PRO A 40 2.59 12.96 5.63
N THR A 41 2.78 12.94 4.31
CA THR A 41 2.49 14.07 3.39
C THR A 41 1.15 14.00 2.64
N PHE A 42 0.45 12.86 2.62
CA PHE A 42 -0.92 12.71 2.08
C PHE A 42 -1.15 13.26 0.65
N GLU A 43 -0.14 13.18 -0.22
CA GLU A 43 -0.25 13.68 -1.59
C GLU A 43 -0.97 12.68 -2.49
N ALA A 44 -2.07 13.11 -3.14
CA ALA A 44 -2.87 12.26 -4.01
C ALA A 44 -2.61 12.57 -5.48
N THR A 45 -2.25 11.55 -6.26
CA THR A 45 -1.98 11.62 -7.70
C THR A 45 -2.85 10.63 -8.46
N ARG A 46 -3.46 11.04 -9.56
CA ARG A 46 -4.15 10.14 -10.50
C ARG A 46 -3.26 9.95 -11.73
N ALA A 47 -2.84 8.72 -11.99
CA ALA A 47 -1.86 8.41 -13.03
C ALA A 47 -2.23 7.17 -13.85
N GLU A 48 -1.63 7.05 -15.03
CA GLU A 48 -1.61 5.80 -15.79
C GLU A 48 -0.88 4.73 -14.95
N THR A 49 -1.45 3.53 -14.86
CA THR A 49 -1.08 2.57 -13.81
C THR A 49 0.25 1.90 -14.07
N GLU A 50 0.45 1.42 -15.31
CA GLU A 50 1.65 0.65 -15.67
C GLU A 50 2.88 1.57 -15.65
N GLU A 51 2.77 2.75 -16.26
CA GLU A 51 3.82 3.76 -16.29
C GLU A 51 4.19 4.22 -14.87
N TYR A 52 3.19 4.46 -14.01
CA TYR A 52 3.48 4.90 -12.64
C TYR A 52 4.21 3.82 -11.84
N LEU A 53 3.75 2.57 -11.89
CA LEU A 53 4.40 1.44 -11.21
C LEU A 53 5.79 1.17 -11.74
N TYR A 54 5.99 1.24 -13.06
CA TYR A 54 7.30 1.07 -13.66
C TYR A 54 8.28 2.15 -13.16
N ARG A 55 7.89 3.43 -13.25
CA ARG A 55 8.78 4.56 -12.90
C ARG A 55 9.07 4.67 -11.41
N HIS A 56 8.09 4.42 -10.54
CA HIS A 56 8.22 4.69 -9.10
C HIS A 56 8.45 3.45 -8.26
N ALA A 57 8.04 2.27 -8.74
CA ALA A 57 8.14 1.02 -7.99
C ALA A 57 8.93 -0.07 -8.69
N ASN A 58 9.41 0.14 -9.93
CA ASN A 58 10.04 -0.91 -10.75
C ASN A 58 9.22 -2.21 -10.74
N ALA A 59 7.90 -2.08 -10.91
CA ALA A 59 6.92 -3.15 -10.82
C ALA A 59 5.91 -3.08 -11.98
N SER A 60 5.20 -4.17 -12.24
CA SER A 60 4.11 -4.24 -13.22
C SER A 60 2.74 -4.33 -12.53
N ALA A 61 1.68 -3.90 -13.22
CA ALA A 61 0.31 -3.92 -12.69
C ALA A 61 -0.37 -5.30 -12.74
N GLU A 62 0.19 -6.28 -13.47
CA GLU A 62 -0.49 -7.50 -13.91
C GLU A 62 -1.18 -8.26 -12.74
N ASN A 63 -0.51 -8.38 -11.60
CA ASN A 63 -1.03 -9.13 -10.44
C ASN A 63 -1.77 -8.25 -9.41
N LEU A 64 -1.72 -6.92 -9.58
CA LEU A 64 -2.25 -5.97 -8.60
C LEU A 64 -3.76 -5.77 -8.78
N GLY A 65 -4.28 -5.91 -9.99
CA GLY A 65 -5.70 -5.68 -10.29
C GLY A 65 -6.13 -4.25 -9.95
N LEU A 66 -5.24 -3.30 -10.21
CA LEU A 66 -5.50 -1.86 -10.05
C LEU A 66 -6.34 -1.33 -11.23
N PRO A 67 -7.23 -0.35 -10.99
CA PRO A 67 -7.91 0.33 -12.07
C PRO A 67 -6.93 1.18 -12.87
N ASN A 68 -7.18 1.39 -14.16
CA ASN A 68 -6.43 2.33 -14.98
C ASN A 68 -7.34 3.47 -15.47
N PRO A 69 -7.08 4.75 -15.12
CA PRO A 69 -5.99 5.25 -14.27
C PRO A 69 -6.19 4.93 -12.78
N VAL A 70 -5.09 4.82 -12.04
CA VAL A 70 -5.06 4.57 -10.60
C VAL A 70 -4.90 5.88 -9.83
N THR A 71 -5.56 5.96 -8.66
CA THR A 71 -5.28 7.01 -7.67
C THR A 71 -4.28 6.47 -6.66
N VAL A 72 -3.14 7.13 -6.53
CA VAL A 72 -2.07 6.84 -5.58
C VAL A 72 -2.07 7.93 -4.52
N VAL A 73 -1.94 7.54 -3.25
CA VAL A 73 -1.71 8.44 -2.13
C VAL A 73 -0.33 8.14 -1.56
N ASN A 74 0.59 9.09 -1.69
CA ASN A 74 1.90 9.01 -1.08
C ASN A 74 1.81 9.46 0.39
N LEU A 75 2.29 8.61 1.29
CA LEU A 75 2.31 8.84 2.74
C LEU A 75 3.74 9.05 3.25
N ASP A 76 4.63 9.54 2.39
CA ASP A 76 6.09 9.70 2.56
C ASP A 76 6.86 8.37 2.68
N CYS A 77 6.48 7.55 3.65
CA CYS A 77 7.11 6.24 3.89
C CYS A 77 6.55 5.10 3.03
N MET A 78 5.39 5.29 2.39
CA MET A 78 4.70 4.26 1.64
C MET A 78 3.76 4.86 0.60
N ASP A 79 3.50 4.10 -0.45
CA ASP A 79 2.47 4.43 -1.43
C ASP A 79 1.23 3.56 -1.23
N VAL A 80 0.07 4.19 -1.36
CA VAL A 80 -1.23 3.52 -1.23
C VAL A 80 -2.02 3.72 -2.50
N TYR A 81 -2.36 2.63 -3.18
CA TYR A 81 -3.12 2.63 -4.42
C TYR A 81 -4.58 2.30 -4.12
N GLN A 82 -5.51 3.11 -4.64
CA GLN A 82 -6.94 2.84 -4.48
C GLN A 82 -7.39 1.71 -5.42
N LYS A 83 -8.01 0.67 -4.85
CA LYS A 83 -8.57 -0.48 -5.56
C LYS A 83 -10.07 -0.62 -5.21
N PRO A 84 -10.98 -0.09 -6.05
CA PRO A 84 -12.41 -0.15 -5.79
C PRO A 84 -12.93 -1.60 -5.64
N PRO A 85 -14.04 -1.81 -4.91
CA PRO A 85 -14.88 -0.79 -4.27
C PRO A 85 -14.47 -0.33 -2.87
N ASP A 86 -13.52 -0.97 -2.18
CA ASP A 86 -13.15 -0.61 -0.79
C ASP A 86 -11.81 -1.23 -0.35
N LYS A 87 -10.92 -1.45 -1.32
CA LYS A 87 -9.60 -2.03 -1.09
C LYS A 87 -8.53 -0.98 -1.35
N LEU A 88 -7.41 -1.18 -0.69
CA LEU A 88 -6.17 -0.47 -0.94
C LEU A 88 -5.11 -1.51 -1.28
N ILE A 89 -4.19 -1.16 -2.16
CA ILE A 89 -2.91 -1.86 -2.24
C ILE A 89 -1.89 -0.98 -1.56
N VAL A 90 -1.16 -1.56 -0.61
CA VAL A 90 -0.09 -0.90 0.12
C VAL A 90 1.24 -1.36 -0.47
N HIS A 91 2.04 -0.42 -0.96
CA HIS A 91 3.41 -0.67 -1.37
C HIS A 91 4.35 -0.22 -0.26
N TRP A 92 5.05 -1.19 0.33
CA TRP A 92 5.98 -0.96 1.42
C TRP A 92 7.28 -1.71 1.15
N GLN A 93 8.40 -0.98 1.10
CA GLN A 93 9.74 -1.55 0.96
C GLN A 93 9.87 -2.58 -0.18
N GLY A 94 9.18 -2.31 -1.30
CA GLY A 94 9.24 -3.13 -2.51
C GLY A 94 8.24 -4.28 -2.55
N VAL A 95 7.30 -4.39 -1.61
CA VAL A 95 6.27 -5.44 -1.57
C VAL A 95 4.87 -4.85 -1.58
N PHE A 96 3.95 -5.50 -2.30
CA PHE A 96 2.55 -5.09 -2.44
C PHE A 96 1.61 -5.97 -1.60
N PHE A 97 0.78 -5.33 -0.78
CA PHE A 97 -0.19 -5.98 0.10
C PHE A 97 -1.61 -5.49 -0.18
N ASP A 98 -2.56 -6.43 -0.27
CA ASP A 98 -3.98 -6.09 -0.18
C ASP A 98 -4.30 -5.62 1.25
N ALA A 99 -4.98 -4.49 1.35
CA ALA A 99 -5.54 -3.97 2.58
C ALA A 99 -7.04 -3.72 2.39
N VAL A 100 -7.83 -4.20 3.35
CA VAL A 100 -9.28 -4.00 3.37
C VAL A 100 -9.66 -3.10 4.53
N ARG A 101 -10.68 -2.27 4.35
CA ARG A 101 -11.19 -1.44 5.44
C ARG A 101 -11.69 -2.34 6.58
N GLU A 102 -11.07 -2.22 7.75
CA GLU A 102 -11.60 -2.82 8.96
C GLU A 102 -12.92 -2.13 9.29
N ARG A 103 -14.03 -2.86 9.19
CA ARG A 103 -15.32 -2.36 9.66
C ARG A 103 -15.25 -2.28 11.19
N PRO A 104 -15.66 -1.17 11.82
CA PRO A 104 -15.75 -1.13 13.26
C PRO A 104 -16.63 -2.30 13.72
N ARG A 105 -16.05 -3.22 14.51
CA ARG A 105 -16.85 -4.22 15.21
C ARG A 105 -17.82 -3.43 16.08
N ARG A 106 -19.13 -3.56 15.83
CA ARG A 106 -20.14 -3.06 16.77
C ARG A 106 -19.78 -3.67 18.13
N GLN A 107 -19.26 -2.84 19.05
CA GLN A 107 -19.20 -3.21 20.45
C GLN A 107 -20.66 -3.40 20.87
N LYS A 108 -21.05 -4.65 21.12
CA LYS A 108 -22.27 -4.96 21.84
C LYS A 108 -21.97 -4.87 23.33
#